data_AF-A0A5B6V970-F1
#
_entry.id   AF-A0A5B6V970-F1
#
_cell.length_a   1.000
_cell.length_b   1.000
_cell.length_c   1.000
_cell.angle_alpha   90.00
_cell.angle_beta   90.00
_cell.angle_gamma   90.00
#
_symmetry.space_group_name_H-M   'P 1'
#
loop_
_entity.id
_entity.type
_entity.pdbx_description
1 polymer ?
#
loop_
_entity_poly.entity_id
_entity_poly.type
_entity_poly.pdbx_seq_one_letter_code
_entity_poly.pdbx_strand_id
1 'polypeptide(L)'
;MLSPSLSQSEAIDTIIVSQANFKCIIIPPYSGPIDGKDSDVKLLCVVGDILKKTKNKVLVGDKVVVGSIKLVERRGVINIMFKQSSKILDPPVANVDHVLLLFTME
;
A
#
# COMPACT_ATOMS: atom_id res chain seq x y z
N MET A 1 -21.57 -4.88 -3.53
CA MET A 1 -20.15 -4.88 -3.95
C MET A 1 -19.55 -6.21 -3.53
N LEU A 2 -19.19 -7.08 -4.49
CA LEU A 2 -18.53 -8.36 -4.22
C LEU A 2 -17.11 -8.06 -3.75
N SER A 3 -16.77 -8.39 -2.49
CA SER A 3 -15.39 -8.40 -2.03
C SER A 3 -14.68 -9.61 -2.69
N PRO A 4 -13.52 -9.43 -3.33
CA PRO A 4 -12.77 -10.56 -3.89
C PRO A 4 -12.33 -11.48 -2.74
N SER A 5 -12.50 -12.79 -2.90
CA SER A 5 -11.98 -13.77 -1.95
C SER A 5 -10.46 -13.80 -2.04
N LEU A 6 -9.80 -13.09 -1.12
CA LEU A 6 -8.35 -13.07 -0.99
C LEU A 6 -7.85 -14.46 -0.59
N SER A 7 -6.77 -14.91 -1.23
CA SER A 7 -6.04 -16.10 -0.77
C SER A 7 -5.34 -15.81 0.56
N GLN A 8 -4.94 -16.86 1.29
CA GLN A 8 -4.34 -16.74 2.64
C GLN A 8 -3.03 -15.92 2.69
N SER A 9 -2.41 -15.63 1.54
CA SER A 9 -1.17 -14.84 1.40
C SER A 9 -1.40 -13.50 0.69
N GLU A 10 -2.65 -13.03 0.66
CA GLU A 10 -3.00 -11.74 0.08
C GLU A 10 -3.61 -10.77 1.10
N ALA A 11 -3.33 -9.49 0.92
CA ALA A 11 -3.92 -8.39 1.69
C ALA A 11 -4.29 -7.24 0.77
N ILE A 12 -5.25 -6.44 1.20
CA ILE A 12 -5.56 -5.16 0.57
C ILE A 12 -5.19 -4.08 1.57
N ASP A 13 -4.29 -3.18 1.18
CA ASP A 13 -3.95 -2.03 2.01
C ASP A 13 -3.33 -0.90 1.17
N THR A 14 -2.96 0.19 1.83
CA THR A 14 -2.48 1.42 1.23
C THR A 14 -0.96 1.55 1.34
N ILE A 15 -0.34 2.10 0.30
CA ILE A 15 1.09 2.40 0.31
C ILE A 15 1.34 3.63 1.17
N ILE A 16 2.10 3.44 2.25
CA ILE A 16 2.44 4.52 3.19
C ILE A 16 3.72 5.27 2.79
N VAL A 17 4.66 4.57 2.16
CA VAL A 17 5.99 5.11 1.82
C VAL A 17 6.48 4.49 0.53
N SER A 18 7.18 5.29 -0.27
CA SER A 18 7.91 4.83 -1.45
C SER A 18 9.40 5.12 -1.27
N GLN A 19 10.24 4.09 -1.29
CA GLN A 19 11.69 4.22 -1.16
C GLN A 19 12.40 3.40 -2.24
N ALA A 20 13.08 4.09 -3.16
CA ALA A 20 13.69 3.47 -4.34
C ALA A 20 12.72 2.51 -5.05
N ASN A 21 13.06 1.22 -5.09
CA ASN A 21 12.30 0.18 -5.77
C ASN A 21 11.24 -0.49 -4.87
N PHE A 22 11.17 -0.10 -3.60
CA PHE A 22 10.28 -0.68 -2.61
C PHE A 22 9.14 0.26 -2.27
N LYS A 23 7.98 -0.32 -2.02
CA LYS A 23 6.78 0.33 -1.52
C LYS A 23 6.45 -0.28 -0.17
N CYS A 24 6.31 0.57 0.83
CA CYS A 24 6.00 0.12 2.16
C CYS A 24 4.49 0.09 2.37
N ILE A 25 4.02 -1.01 2.93
CA ILE A 25 2.60 -1.24 3.22
C ILE A 25 2.52 -1.78 4.65
N ILE A 26 1.56 -1.30 5.41
CA ILE A 26 1.25 -1.84 6.73
C ILE A 26 0.03 -2.73 6.54
N ILE A 27 0.05 -3.94 7.10
CA ILE A 27 -1.10 -4.85 7.05
C ILE A 27 -1.48 -5.26 8.48
N PRO A 28 -2.77 -5.50 8.75
CA PRO A 28 -3.20 -6.04 10.04
C PRO A 28 -2.65 -7.46 10.24
N PRO A 29 -2.47 -7.91 11.49
CA PRO A 29 -2.02 -9.26 11.78
C PRO A 29 -3.01 -10.32 11.25
N TYR A 30 -2.49 -11.38 10.61
CA TYR A 30 -3.29 -12.45 10.01
C TYR A 30 -3.81 -13.51 11.00
N SER A 31 -3.36 -13.46 12.25
CA SER A 31 -3.76 -14.40 13.29
C SER A 31 -4.36 -13.63 14.45
N GLY A 32 -5.52 -14.09 14.93
CA GLY A 32 -6.14 -13.57 16.15
C GLY A 32 -5.20 -13.57 17.35
N PRO A 33 -5.64 -13.05 18.50
CA PRO A 33 -4.79 -12.57 19.58
C PRO A 33 -3.99 -13.72 20.19
N ILE A 34 -2.77 -13.92 19.71
CA ILE A 34 -1.76 -14.75 20.33
C ILE A 34 -0.68 -13.75 20.76
N ASP A 35 -0.67 -13.46 22.06
CA ASP A 35 0.23 -12.53 22.75
C ASP A 35 0.08 -11.04 22.42
N GLY A 36 -1.01 -10.42 22.89
CA GLY A 36 -1.04 -9.10 23.56
C GLY A 36 -0.41 -7.87 22.90
N LYS A 37 0.07 -7.98 21.67
CA LYS A 37 0.61 -6.91 20.83
C LYS A 37 0.09 -7.15 19.43
N ASP A 38 -1.12 -6.63 19.18
CA ASP A 38 -1.60 -6.31 17.84
C ASP A 38 -0.67 -5.24 17.25
N SER A 39 0.51 -5.64 16.80
CA SER A 39 1.42 -4.75 16.10
C SER A 39 1.25 -5.00 14.62
N ASP A 40 0.75 -4.00 13.90
CA ASP A 40 0.64 -4.06 12.45
C ASP A 40 1.99 -4.47 11.82
N VAL A 41 1.91 -5.29 10.77
CA VAL A 41 3.11 -5.80 10.10
C VAL A 41 3.47 -4.88 8.96
N LYS A 42 4.64 -4.24 9.08
CA LYS A 42 5.23 -3.44 8.00
C LYS A 42 5.90 -4.35 6.97
N LEU A 43 5.41 -4.33 5.73
CA LEU A 43 5.96 -5.05 4.59
C LEU A 43 6.70 -4.11 3.63
N LEU A 44 7.83 -4.57 3.10
CA LEU A 44 8.52 -3.97 1.96
C LEU A 44 8.14 -4.73 0.70
N CYS A 45 7.33 -4.09 -0.15
CA CYS A 45 6.76 -4.68 -1.34
C CYS A 45 7.44 -4.17 -2.61
N VAL A 46 7.54 -5.03 -3.61
CA VAL A 46 7.96 -4.65 -4.97
C VAL A 46 6.77 -4.64 -5.91
N VAL A 47 6.83 -3.85 -6.97
CA VAL A 47 5.79 -3.84 -8.00
C VAL A 47 5.89 -5.13 -8.81
N GLY A 48 4.78 -5.88 -8.93
CA GLY A 48 4.71 -7.07 -9.75
C GLY A 48 4.81 -6.76 -11.24
N ASP A 49 5.25 -7.73 -12.04
CA ASP A 49 5.57 -7.50 -13.45
C ASP A 49 4.35 -7.15 -14.30
N ILE A 50 3.16 -7.64 -13.92
CA ILE A 50 1.90 -7.29 -14.58
C ILE A 50 1.65 -5.78 -14.45
N LEU A 51 1.80 -5.22 -13.24
CA LEU A 51 1.65 -3.79 -13.00
C LEU A 51 2.71 -2.97 -13.74
N LYS A 52 3.97 -3.43 -13.77
CA LYS A 52 5.04 -2.75 -14.53
C LYS A 52 4.75 -2.63 -16.02
N LYS A 53 4.01 -3.59 -16.60
CA LYS A 53 3.58 -3.57 -18.01
C LYS A 53 2.47 -2.56 -18.28
N THR A 54 1.76 -2.10 -17.24
CA THR A 54 0.78 -1.02 -17.37
C THR A 54 1.47 0.34 -17.26
N LYS A 55 0.96 1.38 -17.93
CA LYS A 55 1.49 2.76 -17.81
C LYS A 55 1.17 3.41 -16.45
N ASN A 56 0.56 2.69 -15.53
CA ASN A 56 0.14 3.20 -14.23
C ASN A 56 1.31 3.14 -13.25
N LYS A 57 1.74 4.31 -12.77
CA LYS A 57 2.75 4.41 -11.71
C LYS A 57 2.07 4.21 -10.36
N VAL A 58 2.68 3.34 -9.55
CA VAL A 58 2.31 3.10 -8.16
C VAL A 58 2.91 4.20 -7.27
N LEU A 59 2.07 4.92 -6.54
CA LEU A 59 2.37 6.09 -5.72
C LEU A 59 2.08 5.82 -4.23
N VAL A 60 2.57 6.71 -3.37
CA VAL A 60 2.10 6.77 -1.97
C VAL A 60 0.62 7.12 -1.97
N GLY A 61 -0.16 6.51 -1.07
CA GLY A 61 -1.61 6.67 -1.00
C GLY A 61 -2.40 5.73 -1.90
N ASP A 62 -1.75 4.98 -2.80
CA ASP A 62 -2.45 3.97 -3.60
C ASP A 62 -2.93 2.80 -2.76
N LYS A 63 -4.22 2.48 -2.89
CA LYS A 63 -4.79 1.23 -2.41
C LYS A 63 -4.42 0.12 -3.37
N VAL A 64 -3.90 -0.99 -2.84
CA VAL A 64 -3.36 -2.08 -3.64
C VAL A 64 -3.71 -3.45 -3.05
N VAL A 65 -3.65 -4.47 -3.90
CA VAL A 65 -3.61 -5.88 -3.49
C VAL A 65 -2.14 -6.30 -3.42
N VAL A 66 -1.71 -6.74 -2.25
CA VAL A 66 -0.42 -7.36 -2.01
C VAL A 66 -0.60 -8.87 -1.99
N GLY A 67 0.21 -9.60 -2.73
CA GLY A 67 0.29 -11.06 -2.66
C GLY A 67 1.71 -11.55 -2.43
N SER A 68 1.88 -12.88 -2.44
CA SER A 68 3.17 -13.54 -2.15
C SER A 68 3.79 -13.04 -0.83
N ILE A 69 2.94 -12.83 0.18
CA ILE A 69 3.36 -12.25 1.45
C ILE A 69 4.18 -13.28 2.21
N LYS A 70 5.41 -12.88 2.55
CA LYS A 70 6.32 -13.60 3.42
C LYS A 70 6.51 -12.83 4.71
N LEU A 71 5.78 -13.20 5.76
CA LEU A 71 5.79 -12.49 7.05
C LEU A 71 7.16 -12.51 7.72
N VAL A 72 7.89 -13.63 7.65
CA VAL A 72 9.24 -13.77 8.23
C VAL A 72 10.23 -12.79 7.59
N GLU A 73 10.18 -12.66 6.26
CA GLU A 73 11.04 -11.75 5.50
C GLU A 73 10.50 -10.31 5.46
N ARG A 74 9.25 -10.09 5.92
CA ARG A 74 8.48 -8.85 5.78
C ARG A 74 8.44 -8.32 4.34
N ARG A 75 8.19 -9.21 3.39
CA ARG A 75 8.15 -8.91 1.94
C ARG A 75 6.81 -9.29 1.32
N GLY A 76 6.51 -8.62 0.21
CA GLY A 76 5.36 -8.94 -0.63
C GLY A 76 5.52 -8.40 -2.04
N VAL A 77 4.55 -8.72 -2.89
CA VAL A 77 4.47 -8.25 -4.28
C VAL A 77 3.15 -7.53 -4.48
N ILE A 78 3.19 -6.34 -5.06
CA ILE A 78 1.99 -5.61 -5.44
C ILE A 78 1.46 -6.23 -6.74
N ASN A 79 0.28 -6.82 -6.67
CA ASN A 79 -0.34 -7.53 -7.79
C ASN A 79 -1.25 -6.62 -8.61
N ILE A 80 -2.12 -5.86 -7.94
CA ILE A 80 -3.13 -5.00 -8.55
C ILE A 80 -3.22 -3.70 -7.76
N MET A 81 -3.53 -2.61 -8.46
CA MET A 81 -3.83 -1.31 -7.87
C MET A 81 -5.28 -0.94 -8.15
N PHE A 82 -5.95 -0.35 -7.17
CA PHE A 82 -7.30 0.17 -7.35
C PHE A 82 -7.27 1.51 -8.10
N LYS A 83 -8.40 1.91 -8.69
CA LYS A 83 -8.50 3.18 -9.40
C LYS A 83 -8.27 4.35 -8.42
N GLN A 84 -7.36 5.25 -8.78
CA GLN A 84 -7.09 6.48 -8.02
C GLN A 84 -8.28 7.45 -8.08
N SER A 85 -8.62 8.06 -6.96
CA SER A 85 -9.60 9.16 -6.89
C SER A 85 -8.97 10.51 -7.20
N SER A 86 -7.73 10.72 -6.76
CA SER A 86 -6.96 11.96 -6.97
C SER A 86 -5.46 11.66 -7.12
N LYS A 87 -4.72 12.62 -7.66
CA LYS A 87 -3.28 12.51 -7.90
C LYS A 87 -2.59 13.88 -7.81
N ILE A 88 -1.62 13.99 -6.91
CA ILE A 88 -0.68 15.11 -6.80
C ILE A 88 0.59 14.74 -7.57
N LEU A 89 1.08 15.67 -8.41
CA LEU A 89 2.27 15.45 -9.21
C LEU A 89 3.55 15.62 -8.40
N ASP A 90 3.59 16.65 -7.54
CA ASP A 90 4.72 16.97 -6.70
C ASP A 90 4.23 17.51 -5.34
N PRO A 91 4.41 16.75 -4.23
CA PRO A 91 5.01 15.42 -4.17
C PRO A 91 4.11 14.33 -4.79
N PRO A 92 4.69 13.21 -5.28
CA PRO A 92 3.94 12.17 -5.98
C PRO A 92 3.09 11.30 -5.01
N VAL A 93 1.86 11.74 -4.76
CA VAL A 93 0.89 11.13 -3.84
C VAL A 93 -0.47 10.97 -4.52
N ALA A 94 -1.15 9.85 -4.30
CA ALA A 94 -2.50 9.57 -4.80
C ALA A 94 -3.52 9.55 -3.65
N ASN A 95 -4.80 9.62 -4.01
CA ASN A 95 -5.94 9.48 -3.08
C ASN A 95 -5.87 10.45 -1.87
N VAL A 96 -5.45 11.69 -2.14
CA VAL A 96 -5.47 12.78 -1.18
C VAL A 96 -6.87 13.37 -1.11
N ASP A 97 -7.45 13.41 0.10
CA ASP A 97 -8.76 13.99 0.36
C ASP A 97 -8.69 15.48 0.78
N HIS A 98 -7.60 15.87 1.45
CA HIS A 98 -7.42 17.21 1.99
C HIS A 98 -5.99 17.73 1.80
N VAL A 99 -5.87 19.02 1.51
CA VAL A 99 -4.60 19.75 1.48
C VAL A 99 -4.65 20.83 2.55
N LEU A 100 -3.66 20.83 3.44
CA LEU A 100 -3.52 21.85 4.48
C LEU A 100 -2.65 22.99 3.96
N LEU A 101 -3.26 24.15 3.73
CA LEU A 101 -2.57 25.38 3.37
C LEU A 101 -2.21 26.15 4.64
N LEU A 102 -0.92 26.27 4.93
CA LEU A 102 -0.41 26.99 6.09
C LEU A 102 0.14 28.36 5.64
N PHE A 103 -0.30 29.41 6.31
CA PHE A 103 0.16 30.78 6.08
C PHE A 103 0.61 31.40 7.40
N THR A 104 1.54 32.35 7.33
CA THR A 104 1.97 33.17 8.46
C THR A 104 1.63 34.64 8.17
N MET A 105 1.36 35.42 9.20
CA MET A 105 1.23 36.88 9.08
C MET A 105 2.61 37.53 9.20
N GLU A 106 2.74 38.74 8.66
CA GLU A 106 3.92 39.62 8.82
C GLU A 106 3.79 40.49 10.07
#